data_AF-A0A0M0GF31-F1
#
_entry.id   AF-A0A0M0GF31-F1
#
_cell.length_a   1.000
_cell.length_b   1.000
_cell.length_c   1.000
_cell.angle_alpha   90.00
_cell.angle_beta   90.00
_cell.angle_gamma   90.00
#
_symmetry.space_group_name_H-M   'P 1'
#
loop_
_entity.id
_entity.type
_entity.pdbx_description
1 polymer ?
#
loop_
_entity_poly.entity_id
_entity_poly.type
_entity_poly.pdbx_seq_one_letter_code
_entity_poly.pdbx_strand_id
1 'polypeptide(L)'
;MKKLLFFTVVMFLMGVNYIPVSAEKQHKHDSKGMEQAIDHFILDQFSDELKQAVNDFYKKDSIRIQYNWWDKNYDVVELEQWEKGRELSHPYIIKFTVQTYDGNKKGQLGTDTITFGVSPLQFNKELDEKNLTASKVELLNYSHGDPSKGKN
;
A
#
# COMPACT_ATOMS: atom_id res chain seq x y z
N MET A 1 38.88 -6.90 58.58
CA MET A 1 37.53 -7.17 58.02
C MET A 1 36.72 -5.92 57.63
N LYS A 2 37.16 -4.68 57.94
CA LYS A 2 36.40 -3.45 57.57
C LYS A 2 36.46 -3.10 56.07
N LYS A 3 37.56 -3.45 55.36
CA LYS A 3 37.73 -3.15 53.93
C LYS A 3 36.88 -4.05 53.00
N LEU A 4 36.56 -5.26 53.44
CA LEU A 4 35.77 -6.22 52.68
C LEU A 4 34.28 -5.85 52.69
N LEU A 5 33.80 -5.27 53.79
CA LEU A 5 32.43 -4.79 53.95
C LEU A 5 32.14 -3.54 53.09
N PHE A 6 33.16 -2.71 52.86
CA PHE A 6 33.06 -1.53 52.01
C PHE A 6 32.85 -1.91 50.53
N PHE A 7 33.49 -2.99 50.08
CA PHE A 7 33.38 -3.46 48.69
C PHE A 7 31.98 -4.02 48.38
N THR A 8 31.37 -4.70 49.35
CA THR A 8 30.00 -5.24 49.20
C THR A 8 28.95 -4.14 49.14
N VAL A 9 29.12 -3.05 49.90
CA VAL A 9 28.20 -1.90 49.88
C VAL A 9 28.28 -1.14 48.55
N VAL A 10 29.48 -0.98 47.98
CA VAL A 10 29.67 -0.31 46.68
C VAL A 10 29.07 -1.13 45.53
N MET A 11 29.22 -2.46 45.54
CA MET A 11 28.58 -3.34 44.55
C MET A 11 27.06 -3.30 44.63
N PHE A 12 26.48 -3.15 45.83
CA PHE A 12 25.03 -3.05 45.99
C PHE A 12 24.48 -1.70 45.49
N LEU A 13 25.25 -0.62 45.63
CA LEU A 13 24.87 0.72 45.15
C LEU A 13 24.93 0.87 43.62
N MET A 14 25.72 0.06 42.92
CA MET A 14 25.77 0.06 41.45
C MET A 14 24.72 -0.86 40.79
N GLY A 15 24.05 -1.72 41.55
CA GLY A 15 23.09 -2.70 41.03
C GLY A 15 21.67 -2.16 40.74
N VAL A 16 21.41 -0.88 41.01
CA VAL A 16 20.04 -0.32 40.97
C VAL A 16 19.93 0.90 40.06
N ASN A 17 20.50 0.81 38.86
CA ASN A 17 20.14 1.71 37.76
C ASN A 17 19.74 0.87 36.54
N TYR A 18 18.69 0.07 36.71
CA TYR A 18 17.83 -0.27 35.57
C TYR A 18 17.11 1.03 35.21
N ILE A 19 17.73 1.85 34.35
CA ILE A 19 16.93 2.77 33.55
C ILE A 19 16.11 1.82 32.67
N PRO A 20 14.79 1.69 32.87
CA PRO A 20 14.00 1.03 31.85
C PRO A 20 14.24 1.87 30.60
N VAL A 21 14.89 1.29 29.60
CA VAL A 21 14.71 1.77 28.24
C VAL A 21 13.21 1.62 28.03
N SER A 22 12.48 2.71 28.25
CA SER A 22 11.11 2.82 27.81
C SER A 22 11.24 2.78 26.30
N ALA A 23 11.15 1.58 25.73
CA ALA A 23 10.71 1.43 24.36
C ALA A 23 9.49 2.33 24.27
N GLU A 24 9.65 3.42 23.54
CA GLU A 24 8.60 4.40 23.29
C GLU A 24 7.35 3.59 23.01
N LYS A 25 6.33 3.77 23.86
CA LYS A 25 5.11 2.96 23.84
C LYS A 25 4.72 2.83 22.39
N GLN A 26 4.81 1.61 21.84
CA GLN A 26 4.47 1.31 20.47
C GLN A 26 3.14 2.00 20.22
N HIS A 27 3.17 3.11 19.48
CA HIS A 27 1.97 3.90 19.23
C HIS A 27 0.96 2.89 18.73
N LYS A 28 -0.22 2.83 19.34
CA LYS A 28 -1.34 2.05 18.80
C LYS A 28 -1.42 2.45 17.33
N HIS A 29 -0.91 1.59 16.46
CA HIS A 29 -0.81 1.87 15.05
C HIS A 29 -2.24 2.07 14.60
N ASP A 30 -2.57 3.29 14.17
CA ASP A 30 -3.85 3.53 13.53
C ASP A 30 -3.77 2.73 12.23
N SER A 31 -4.39 1.54 12.22
CA SER A 31 -4.34 0.62 11.08
C SER A 31 -4.79 1.33 9.81
N LYS A 32 -5.68 2.32 9.96
CA LYS A 32 -6.17 3.17 8.86
C LYS A 32 -5.10 4.08 8.27
N GLY A 33 -4.26 4.71 9.10
CA GLY A 33 -3.18 5.56 8.63
C GLY A 33 -2.06 4.77 7.93
N MET A 34 -1.80 3.55 8.40
CA MET A 34 -0.84 2.64 7.77
C MET A 34 -1.37 2.08 6.44
N GLU A 35 -2.64 1.68 6.39
CA GLU A 35 -3.33 1.23 5.19
C GLU A 35 -3.31 2.32 4.11
N GLN A 36 -3.71 3.56 4.44
CA GLN A 36 -3.65 4.69 3.50
C GLN A 36 -2.23 4.97 2.98
N ALA A 37 -1.20 4.84 3.82
CA ALA A 37 0.18 5.04 3.37
C ALA A 37 0.63 3.96 2.39
N ILE A 38 0.22 2.70 2.61
CA ILE A 38 0.49 1.58 1.69
C ILE A 38 -0.29 1.79 0.38
N ASP A 39 -1.56 2.17 0.45
CA ASP A 39 -2.39 2.45 -0.72
C ASP A 39 -1.77 3.55 -1.57
N HIS A 40 -1.36 4.66 -0.95
CA HIS A 40 -0.66 5.74 -1.65
C HIS A 40 0.62 5.27 -2.32
N PHE A 41 1.44 4.48 -1.61
CA PHE A 41 2.65 3.92 -2.18
C PHE A 41 2.36 3.06 -3.42
N ILE A 42 1.35 2.16 -3.34
CA ILE A 42 0.96 1.30 -4.46
C ILE A 42 0.41 2.15 -5.62
N LEU A 43 -0.43 3.15 -5.34
CA LEU A 43 -0.96 4.05 -6.37
C LEU A 43 0.14 4.80 -7.11
N ASP A 44 1.17 5.27 -6.41
CA ASP A 44 2.31 5.94 -7.03
C ASP A 44 3.06 4.99 -7.97
N GLN A 45 3.25 3.74 -7.55
CA GLN A 45 3.92 2.71 -8.37
C GLN A 45 3.12 2.31 -9.63
N PHE A 46 1.79 2.41 -9.61
CA PHE A 46 0.90 1.97 -10.70
C PHE A 46 0.25 3.13 -11.48
N SER A 47 0.69 4.36 -11.23
CA SER A 47 0.04 5.56 -11.75
C SER A 47 -0.02 5.60 -13.28
N ASP A 48 1.03 5.13 -13.96
CA ASP A 48 1.11 5.07 -15.41
C ASP A 48 0.22 3.95 -15.99
N GLU A 49 0.26 2.76 -15.40
CA GLU A 49 -0.58 1.61 -15.80
C GLU A 49 -2.07 1.91 -15.62
N LEU A 50 -2.44 2.55 -14.51
CA LEU A 50 -3.82 2.98 -14.26
C LEU A 50 -4.28 3.99 -15.31
N LYS A 51 -3.47 5.01 -15.58
CA LYS A 51 -3.80 6.02 -16.58
C LYS A 51 -3.94 5.41 -17.97
N GLN A 52 -3.05 4.49 -18.33
CA GLN A 52 -3.12 3.79 -19.60
C GLN A 52 -4.39 2.94 -19.69
N ALA A 53 -4.68 2.12 -18.69
CA ALA A 53 -5.88 1.26 -18.68
C ALA A 53 -7.18 2.07 -18.82
N VAL A 54 -7.29 3.19 -18.09
CA VAL A 54 -8.45 4.09 -18.15
C VAL A 54 -8.58 4.76 -19.52
N ASN A 55 -7.48 5.29 -20.07
CA ASN A 55 -7.49 5.92 -21.39
C ASN A 55 -7.84 4.91 -22.49
N ASP A 56 -7.32 3.68 -22.39
CA ASP A 56 -7.60 2.59 -23.31
C ASP A 56 -9.07 2.15 -23.25
N PHE A 57 -9.69 2.14 -22.07
CA PHE A 57 -11.11 1.82 -21.92
C PHE A 57 -12.01 2.91 -22.51
N TYR A 58 -11.81 4.17 -22.10
CA TYR A 58 -12.68 5.28 -22.52
C TYR A 58 -12.37 5.81 -23.93
N LYS A 59 -11.24 5.42 -24.53
CA LYS A 59 -10.73 5.94 -25.81
C LYS A 59 -10.63 7.48 -25.80
N LYS A 60 -10.14 8.03 -24.69
CA LYS A 60 -10.02 9.47 -24.44
C LYS A 60 -8.70 9.76 -23.74
N ASP A 61 -8.00 10.81 -24.19
CA ASP A 61 -6.69 11.19 -23.64
C ASP A 61 -6.81 12.04 -22.36
N SER A 62 -8.01 12.54 -22.05
CA SER A 62 -8.26 13.51 -21.00
C SER A 62 -9.18 12.96 -19.91
N ILE A 63 -8.99 11.71 -19.47
CA ILE A 63 -9.70 11.19 -18.31
C ILE A 63 -8.97 11.60 -17.04
N ARG A 64 -9.73 12.06 -16.05
CA ARG A 64 -9.21 12.34 -14.70
C ARG A 64 -9.61 11.21 -13.77
N ILE A 65 -8.63 10.72 -13.00
CA ILE A 65 -8.80 9.69 -11.97
C ILE A 65 -8.84 10.36 -10.60
N GLN A 66 -9.77 9.95 -9.75
CA GLN A 66 -9.85 10.34 -8.33
C GLN A 66 -10.16 9.11 -7.48
N TYR A 67 -9.90 9.23 -6.17
CA TYR A 67 -10.11 8.15 -5.20
C TYR A 67 -10.97 8.65 -4.05
N ASN A 68 -11.93 7.83 -3.61
CA ASN A 68 -12.85 8.21 -2.53
C ASN A 68 -12.32 7.76 -1.16
N TRP A 69 -11.31 8.46 -0.65
CA TRP A 69 -10.66 8.17 0.64
C TRP A 69 -11.56 8.27 1.88
N TRP A 70 -12.76 8.84 1.74
CA TRP A 70 -13.65 9.16 2.85
C TRP A 70 -14.78 8.15 3.02
N ASP A 71 -15.05 7.32 2.01
CA ASP A 71 -16.05 6.27 2.08
C ASP A 71 -15.46 5.02 2.73
N LYS A 72 -16.14 4.53 3.77
CA LYS A 72 -15.69 3.37 4.55
C LYS A 72 -15.92 2.04 3.84
N ASN A 73 -16.74 2.03 2.78
CA ASN A 73 -17.00 0.84 1.98
C ASN A 73 -16.28 0.94 0.61
N TYR A 74 -15.31 1.84 0.50
CA TYR A 74 -14.55 2.07 -0.72
C TYR A 74 -13.10 1.69 -0.49
N ASP A 75 -12.73 0.51 -0.98
CA ASP A 75 -11.35 0.04 -0.94
C ASP A 75 -10.64 0.60 -2.18
N VAL A 76 -9.73 1.55 -1.95
CA VAL A 76 -8.98 2.23 -3.03
C VAL A 76 -8.03 1.24 -3.69
N VAL A 77 -7.34 0.45 -2.87
CA VAL A 77 -6.43 -0.61 -3.29
C VAL A 77 -6.76 -1.87 -2.51
N GLU A 78 -6.94 -2.99 -3.21
CA GLU A 78 -7.00 -4.32 -2.60
C GLU A 78 -5.80 -5.13 -3.11
N LEU A 79 -5.06 -5.76 -2.19
CA LEU A 79 -3.93 -6.63 -2.50
C LEU A 79 -4.23 -8.06 -2.07
N GLU A 80 -4.23 -8.98 -3.02
CA GLU A 80 -4.33 -10.42 -2.78
C GLU A 80 -3.01 -11.10 -3.13
N GLN A 81 -2.44 -11.85 -2.19
CA GLN A 81 -1.26 -12.67 -2.43
C GLN A 81 -1.66 -14.15 -2.60
N TRP A 82 -0.86 -14.87 -3.39
CA TRP A 82 -0.94 -16.33 -3.44
C TRP A 82 -0.69 -16.95 -2.06
N GLU A 83 -1.70 -17.66 -1.54
CA GLU A 83 -1.58 -18.53 -0.36
C GLU A 83 -1.91 -19.98 -0.74
N LYS A 84 -1.31 -20.95 -0.03
CA LYS A 84 -1.51 -22.39 -0.29
C LYS A 84 -3.02 -22.72 -0.36
N GLY A 85 -3.48 -23.16 -1.53
CA GLY A 85 -4.87 -23.56 -1.78
C GLY A 85 -5.70 -22.57 -2.61
N ARG A 86 -5.16 -21.40 -2.96
CA ARG A 86 -5.74 -20.51 -3.97
C ARG A 86 -4.81 -20.45 -5.19
N GLU A 87 -5.24 -20.99 -6.32
CA GLU A 87 -4.51 -20.80 -7.58
C GLU A 87 -4.79 -19.39 -8.10
N LEU A 88 -3.84 -18.49 -7.89
CA LEU A 88 -3.81 -17.20 -8.59
C LEU A 88 -2.99 -17.36 -9.87
N SER A 89 -3.40 -16.66 -10.93
CA SER A 89 -2.63 -16.63 -12.19
C SER A 89 -1.27 -15.94 -12.02
N HIS A 90 -1.14 -15.08 -11.00
CA HIS A 90 0.06 -14.30 -10.67
C HIS A 90 0.34 -14.37 -9.16
N PRO A 91 1.61 -14.22 -8.72
CA PRO A 91 1.96 -14.22 -7.30
C PRO A 91 1.18 -13.19 -6.46
N TYR A 92 0.84 -12.06 -7.07
CA TYR A 92 0.02 -11.01 -6.48
C TYR A 92 -1.03 -10.53 -7.48
N ILE A 93 -2.21 -10.21 -6.96
CA ILE A 93 -3.30 -9.56 -7.67
C ILE A 93 -3.59 -8.24 -6.96
N ILE A 94 -3.59 -7.14 -7.70
CA ILE A 94 -3.91 -5.81 -7.16
C ILE A 94 -5.16 -5.31 -7.85
N LYS A 95 -6.15 -4.90 -7.08
CA LYS A 95 -7.36 -4.23 -7.59
C LYS A 95 -7.34 -2.79 -7.16
N PHE A 96 -7.70 -1.91 -8.10
CA PHE A 96 -7.85 -0.49 -7.86
C PHE A 96 -9.29 -0.09 -8.12
N THR A 97 -9.90 0.61 -7.17
CA THR A 97 -11.20 1.24 -7.38
C THR A 97 -10.98 2.73 -7.63
N VAL A 98 -11.40 3.20 -8.80
CA VAL A 98 -11.16 4.58 -9.25
C VAL A 98 -12.45 5.28 -9.65
N GLN A 99 -12.57 6.56 -9.31
CA GLN A 99 -13.62 7.42 -9.86
C GLN A 99 -13.08 8.14 -11.09
N THR A 100 -13.71 7.90 -12.24
CA THR A 100 -13.29 8.49 -13.51
C THR A 100 -14.18 9.68 -13.86
N TYR A 101 -13.55 10.74 -14.35
CA TYR A 101 -14.22 12.00 -14.71
C TYR A 101 -13.78 12.44 -16.10
N ASP A 102 -14.71 13.08 -16.82
CA ASP A 102 -14.35 13.73 -18.07
C ASP A 102 -13.47 14.95 -17.76
N GLY A 103 -12.26 15.02 -18.32
CA GLY A 103 -11.35 16.14 -18.09
C GLY A 103 -11.81 17.44 -18.76
N ASN A 104 -12.67 17.35 -19.78
CA ASN A 104 -13.15 18.50 -20.56
C ASN A 104 -14.58 18.91 -20.19
N LYS A 105 -15.32 18.05 -19.49
CA LYS A 105 -16.74 18.28 -19.12
C LYS A 105 -16.94 18.05 -17.63
N LYS A 106 -17.91 18.75 -17.03
CA LYS A 106 -18.32 18.46 -15.66
C LYS A 106 -19.16 17.18 -15.64
N GLY A 107 -18.63 16.11 -15.06
CA GLY A 107 -19.38 14.89 -14.81
C GLY A 107 -18.48 13.71 -14.45
N GLN A 108 -18.92 12.91 -13.49
CA GLN A 108 -18.35 11.58 -13.26
C GLN A 108 -18.77 10.66 -14.40
N LEU A 109 -17.82 9.93 -14.95
CA LEU A 109 -18.02 8.94 -16.00
C LEU A 109 -18.36 7.58 -15.39
N GLY A 110 -17.71 7.21 -14.29
CA GLY A 110 -17.94 5.95 -13.61
C GLY A 110 -17.20 5.80 -12.29
N THR A 111 -17.43 4.65 -11.67
CA THR A 111 -16.57 4.08 -10.63
C THR A 111 -16.06 2.76 -11.17
N ASP A 112 -14.79 2.72 -11.54
CA ASP A 112 -14.20 1.60 -12.26
C ASP A 112 -13.32 0.76 -11.33
N THR A 113 -13.30 -0.54 -11.60
CA THR A 113 -12.39 -1.48 -10.93
C THR A 113 -11.38 -2.01 -11.95
N ILE A 114 -10.10 -1.82 -11.66
CA ILE A 114 -8.99 -2.19 -12.53
C ILE A 114 -8.17 -3.25 -11.80
N THR A 115 -8.02 -4.43 -12.38
CA THR A 115 -7.31 -5.56 -11.77
C THR A 115 -6.04 -5.87 -12.53
N PHE A 116 -4.90 -5.84 -11.82
CA PHE A 116 -3.60 -6.20 -12.34
C PHE A 116 -3.06 -7.47 -11.68
N GLY A 117 -2.38 -8.30 -12.48
CA GLY A 117 -1.53 -9.37 -12.02
C GLY A 117 -0.09 -8.90 -11.96
N VAL A 118 0.60 -9.20 -10.86
CA VAL A 118 1.96 -8.71 -10.61
C VAL A 118 2.88 -9.87 -10.30
N SER A 119 3.96 -9.98 -11.08
CA SER A 119 5.02 -10.96 -10.87
C SER A 119 6.36 -10.24 -10.66
N PRO A 120 6.95 -10.32 -9.46
CA PRO A 120 8.28 -9.77 -9.23
C PRO A 120 9.30 -10.43 -10.16
N LEU A 121 10.09 -9.64 -10.87
CA LEU A 121 11.22 -10.16 -11.62
C LEU A 121 12.38 -10.37 -10.65
N GLN A 122 12.95 -11.57 -10.64
CA GLN A 122 14.19 -11.81 -9.91
C GLN A 122 15.31 -11.09 -10.66
N PHE A 123 15.81 -9.98 -10.10
CA PHE A 123 17.03 -9.39 -10.63
C PHE A 123 18.22 -10.31 -10.35
N ASN A 124 19.03 -10.50 -11.38
CA ASN A 124 20.32 -11.15 -11.24
C ASN A 124 21.20 -10.23 -10.37
N LYS A 125 21.79 -10.77 -9.29
CA LYS A 125 22.52 -10.04 -8.24
C LYS A 125 23.73 -9.20 -8.71
N GLU A 126 24.06 -9.22 -10.00
CA GLU A 126 25.25 -8.59 -10.57
C GLU A 126 25.00 -7.18 -11.13
N LEU A 127 23.74 -6.74 -11.25
CA LEU A 127 23.41 -5.42 -11.80
C LEU A 127 22.64 -4.58 -10.79
N ASP A 128 23.32 -3.53 -10.30
CA ASP A 128 22.84 -2.34 -9.60
C ASP A 128 22.39 -2.44 -8.15
N GLU A 129 23.27 -1.97 -7.26
CA GLU A 129 23.14 -1.82 -5.80
C GLU A 129 21.94 -0.97 -5.32
N LYS A 130 21.06 -0.47 -6.18
CA LYS A 130 19.96 0.44 -5.78
C LYS A 130 18.65 0.30 -6.55
N ASN A 131 18.55 -0.60 -7.53
CA ASN A 131 17.33 -0.72 -8.34
C ASN A 131 16.38 -1.74 -7.69
N LEU A 132 15.38 -1.22 -6.98
CA LEU A 132 14.24 -1.97 -6.47
C LEU A 132 13.64 -2.84 -7.58
N THR A 133 13.27 -4.08 -7.24
CA THR A 133 12.80 -5.13 -8.16
C THR A 133 11.82 -4.62 -9.23
N ALA A 134 12.17 -4.76 -10.51
CA ALA A 134 11.23 -4.58 -11.60
C ALA A 134 10.14 -5.65 -11.46
N SER A 135 8.91 -5.30 -11.74
CA SER A 135 7.79 -6.24 -11.74
C SER A 135 7.20 -6.32 -13.13
N LYS A 136 6.83 -7.52 -13.55
CA LYS A 136 5.96 -7.69 -14.71
C LYS A 136 4.52 -7.45 -14.24
N VAL A 137 3.88 -6.46 -14.84
CA VAL A 137 2.48 -6.09 -14.58
C VAL A 137 1.64 -6.47 -15.79
N GLU A 138 0.50 -7.12 -15.57
CA GLU A 138 -0.45 -7.51 -16.61
C GLU A 138 -1.86 -7.06 -16.21
N LEU A 139 -2.56 -6.36 -17.11
CA LEU A 139 -3.97 -6.01 -16.91
C LEU A 139 -4.82 -7.26 -17.08
N LEU A 140 -5.47 -7.71 -16.00
CA LEU A 140 -6.30 -8.91 -16.01
C LEU A 140 -7.76 -8.60 -16.29
N ASN A 141 -8.26 -7.49 -15.76
CA ASN A 141 -9.65 -7.10 -15.93
C ASN A 141 -9.84 -5.59 -15.80
N TYR A 142 -10.83 -5.07 -16.52
CA TYR A 142 -11.35 -3.72 -16.35
C TYR A 142 -12.87 -3.80 -16.26
N SER A 143 -13.43 -3.40 -15.12
CA SER A 143 -14.87 -3.39 -14.88
C SER A 143 -15.35 -1.96 -14.71
N HIS A 144 -16.21 -1.50 -15.61
CA HIS A 144 -16.85 -0.20 -15.51
C HIS A 144 -18.10 -0.27 -14.63
N GLY A 145 -18.16 0.58 -13.61
CA GLY A 145 -19.36 0.80 -12.82
C GLY A 145 -20.00 2.13 -13.19
N ASP A 146 -21.33 2.12 -13.35
CA ASP A 146 -22.08 3.34 -13.58
C ASP A 146 -21.81 4.37 -12.46
N PRO A 147 -21.77 5.67 -12.78
CA PRO A 147 -21.61 6.70 -11.78
C PRO A 147 -22.75 6.58 -10.78
N SER A 148 -22.43 6.55 -9.48
CA SER A 148 -23.48 6.47 -8.47
C SER A 148 -24.36 7.70 -8.63
N LYS A 149 -25.65 7.48 -8.90
CA LYS A 149 -26.63 8.56 -8.87
C LYS A 149 -26.66 9.01 -7.43
N GLY A 150 -25.94 10.10 -7.12
CA GLY A 150 -26.07 10.78 -5.84
C GLY A 150 -27.55 10.96 -5.58
N LYS A 151 -28.05 10.34 -4.52
CA LYS A 151 -29.33 10.75 -3.94
C LYS A 151 -29.10 12.19 -3.51
N ASN A 152 -29.59 13.13 -4.32
CA ASN A 152 -29.90 14.47 -3.84
C ASN A 152 -30.91 14.36 -2.69
#